data_AF-A0A3B3U2N4-F1
#
_entry.id   AF-A0A3B3U2N4-F1
#
_cell.length_a   1.000
_cell.length_b   1.000
_cell.length_c   1.000
_cell.angle_alpha   90.00
_cell.angle_beta   90.00
_cell.angle_gamma   90.00
#
_symmetry.space_group_name_H-M   'P 1'
#
loop_
_entity.id
_entity.type
_entity.pdbx_description
1 polymer ?
#
loop_
_entity_poly.entity_id
_entity_poly.type
_entity_poly.pdbx_seq_one_letter_code
_entity_poly.pdbx_strand_id
1 'polypeptide(L)'
;MKCRQQIHQRIQDQEEDVKLLQQEVEAINVSADKAVEDSEKIFTELIRLLQERSSEVKQQIRSQQETEVSRVKDVQEKLEQEITELKRKDAELEQLSHTEDHTQFLLNYPSLPALRESTHSSSINIRPLRHFEDVTAAVTELRDKLQDVLRDAWTNISVAVTKVDVLLSEPASEPKTRTRLLKYLQEITLDPNTAHRNLLLSEGNRKVTLMGQKQFYPDHPDRFSGVFQVLSRESLIGHCYWEVERTGSGVYVAVSYQNINRTESQFLLSPSLLLRDQLS
;
A
#
# COMPACT_ATOMS: atom_id res chain seq x y z
N MET A 1 41.58 -10.45 -41.23
CA MET A 1 41.74 -9.20 -40.44
C MET A 1 40.42 -8.56 -39.99
N LYS A 2 39.39 -8.40 -40.84
CA LYS A 2 38.11 -7.73 -40.46
C LYS A 2 37.39 -8.32 -39.24
N CYS A 3 37.30 -9.65 -39.08
CA CYS A 3 36.64 -10.26 -37.91
C CYS A 3 37.30 -9.92 -36.57
N ARG A 4 38.64 -9.82 -36.52
CA ARG A 4 39.36 -9.52 -35.28
C ARG A 4 39.08 -8.09 -34.81
N GLN A 5 38.97 -7.15 -35.74
CA GLN A 5 38.66 -5.75 -35.44
C GLN A 5 37.21 -5.57 -34.96
N GLN A 6 36.26 -6.31 -35.55
CA GLN A 6 34.87 -6.32 -35.08
C GLN A 6 34.71 -6.91 -33.67
N ILE A 7 35.46 -7.97 -33.35
CA ILE A 7 35.47 -8.56 -32.00
C ILE A 7 36.03 -7.55 -31.00
N HIS A 8 37.13 -6.87 -31.33
CA HIS A 8 37.73 -5.89 -30.42
C HIS A 8 36.81 -4.69 -30.15
N GLN A 9 36.12 -4.20 -31.18
CA GLN A 9 35.12 -3.14 -31.00
C GLN A 9 33.98 -3.59 -30.07
N ARG A 10 33.44 -4.79 -30.27
CA ARG A 10 32.39 -5.33 -29.39
C ARG A 10 32.84 -5.50 -27.95
N ILE A 11 34.09 -5.92 -27.73
CA ILE A 11 34.65 -6.03 -26.38
C ILE A 11 34.70 -4.65 -25.74
N GLN A 12 35.20 -3.64 -26.45
CA GLN A 12 35.28 -2.28 -25.94
C GLN A 12 33.89 -1.70 -25.62
N ASP A 13 32.91 -1.90 -26.51
CA ASP A 13 31.53 -1.45 -26.27
C ASP A 13 30.94 -2.13 -25.03
N GLN A 14 31.16 -3.45 -24.86
CA GLN A 14 30.69 -4.19 -23.69
C GLN A 14 31.40 -3.78 -22.39
N GLU A 15 32.69 -3.45 -22.44
CA GLU A 15 33.44 -2.95 -21.28
C GLU A 15 32.92 -1.59 -20.80
N GLU A 16 32.52 -0.70 -21.72
CA GLU A 16 31.86 0.55 -21.37
C GLU A 16 30.45 0.33 -20.79
N ASP A 17 29.67 -0.58 -21.37
CA ASP A 17 28.36 -0.96 -20.82
C ASP A 17 28.49 -1.52 -19.37
N VAL A 18 29.50 -2.35 -19.10
CA VAL A 18 29.75 -2.89 -17.76
C VAL A 18 30.09 -1.78 -16.76
N LYS A 19 30.89 -0.78 -17.15
CA LYS A 19 31.19 0.37 -16.27
C LYS A 19 29.93 1.19 -15.96
N LEU A 20 29.07 1.42 -16.95
CA LEU A 20 27.80 2.12 -16.74
C LEU A 20 26.90 1.35 -15.76
N LEU A 21 26.80 0.03 -15.91
CA LEU A 21 26.04 -0.81 -14.97
C LEU A 21 26.61 -0.76 -13.54
N GLN A 22 27.94 -0.74 -13.39
CA GLN A 22 28.57 -0.61 -12.07
C GLN A 22 28.24 0.75 -11.41
N GLN A 23 28.26 1.84 -12.19
CA GLN A 23 27.86 3.16 -11.70
C GLN A 23 26.39 3.20 -11.28
N GLU A 24 25.51 2.57 -12.06
CA GLU A 24 24.09 2.48 -11.71
C GLU A 24 23.86 1.70 -10.41
N VAL A 25 24.56 0.56 -10.23
CA VAL A 25 24.48 -0.23 -9.00
C VAL A 25 24.89 0.61 -7.78
N GLU A 26 25.97 1.36 -7.89
CA GLU A 26 26.41 2.26 -6.82
C GLU A 26 25.36 3.35 -6.54
N ALA A 27 24.80 3.96 -7.59
CA ALA A 27 23.77 4.98 -7.45
C ALA A 27 22.50 4.43 -6.77
N ILE A 28 22.09 3.20 -7.09
CA ILE A 28 20.97 2.51 -6.44
C ILE A 28 21.26 2.30 -4.95
N ASN A 29 22.46 1.80 -4.60
CA ASN A 29 22.84 1.58 -3.21
C ASN A 29 22.82 2.89 -2.41
N VAL A 30 23.46 3.94 -2.93
CA VAL A 30 23.49 5.25 -2.27
C VAL A 30 22.08 5.83 -2.12
N SER A 31 21.23 5.70 -3.14
CA SER A 31 19.84 6.17 -3.06
C SER A 31 19.01 5.37 -2.05
N ALA A 32 19.21 4.04 -1.97
CA ALA A 32 18.51 3.18 -1.04
C ALA A 32 18.90 3.49 0.41
N ASP A 33 20.21 3.58 0.68
CA ASP A 33 20.74 3.95 2.00
C ASP A 33 20.21 5.32 2.43
N LYS A 34 20.14 6.28 1.50
CA LYS A 34 19.60 7.60 1.80
C LYS A 34 18.12 7.56 2.15
N ALA A 35 17.33 6.81 1.40
CA ALA A 35 15.90 6.63 1.68
C ALA A 35 15.66 5.95 3.04
N VAL A 36 16.50 4.97 3.40
CA VAL A 36 16.47 4.33 4.72
C VAL A 36 16.76 5.37 5.81
N GLU A 37 17.86 6.11 5.72
CA GLU A 37 18.25 7.12 6.70
C GLU A 37 17.13 8.17 6.91
N ASP A 38 16.57 8.70 5.81
CA ASP A 38 15.50 9.70 5.87
C ASP A 38 14.22 9.11 6.50
N SER A 39 13.90 7.86 6.19
CA SER A 39 12.74 7.17 6.79
C SER A 39 12.93 6.91 8.28
N GLU A 40 14.12 6.47 8.71
CA GLU A 40 14.45 6.24 10.13
C GLU A 40 14.34 7.52 10.95
N LYS A 41 14.79 8.65 10.38
CA LYS A 41 14.64 9.96 11.01
C LYS A 41 13.17 10.32 11.23
N ILE A 42 12.32 10.13 10.21
CA ILE A 42 10.88 10.40 10.32
C ILE A 42 10.24 9.51 11.41
N PHE A 43 10.54 8.22 11.43
CA PHE A 43 10.02 7.32 12.46
C PHE A 43 10.51 7.71 13.86
N THR A 44 11.76 8.15 14.00
CA THR A 44 12.31 8.63 15.27
C THR A 44 11.54 9.87 15.78
N GLU A 45 11.24 10.82 14.89
CA GLU A 45 10.44 12.00 15.24
C GLU A 45 9.02 11.62 15.70
N LEU A 46 8.37 10.68 15.00
CA LEU A 46 7.05 10.18 15.38
C LEU A 46 7.06 9.47 16.74
N ILE A 47 8.06 8.64 17.01
CA ILE A 47 8.24 7.97 18.31
C ILE A 47 8.39 9.02 19.42
N ARG A 48 9.20 10.06 19.20
CA ARG A 48 9.40 11.13 20.16
C ARG A 48 8.09 11.85 20.49
N LEU A 49 7.29 12.18 19.47
CA LEU A 49 5.98 12.82 19.65
C LEU A 49 5.01 11.94 20.46
N LEU A 50 4.98 10.63 20.18
CA LEU A 50 4.13 9.70 20.93
C LEU A 50 4.58 9.57 22.40
N GLN A 51 5.88 9.55 22.66
CA GLN A 51 6.44 9.55 24.02
C GLN A 51 6.09 10.83 24.79
N GLU A 52 6.14 11.99 24.13
CA GLU A 52 5.76 13.29 24.68
C GLU A 52 4.27 13.30 25.08
N ARG A 53 3.38 12.91 24.16
CA ARG A 53 1.93 12.79 24.44
C ARG A 53 1.63 11.79 25.55
N SER A 54 2.31 10.65 25.57
CA SER A 54 2.16 9.67 26.66
C SER A 54 2.56 10.25 28.02
N SER A 55 3.57 11.10 28.05
CA SER A 55 4.03 11.78 29.28
C SER A 55 3.03 12.83 29.74
N GLU A 56 2.46 13.61 28.82
CA GLU A 56 1.38 14.57 29.10
C GLU A 56 0.16 13.89 29.73
N VAL A 57 -0.34 12.79 29.13
CA VAL A 57 -1.48 12.03 29.67
C VAL A 57 -1.18 11.52 31.07
N LYS A 58 0.02 10.95 31.29
CA LYS A 58 0.45 10.51 32.63
C LYS A 58 0.44 11.65 33.65
N GLN A 59 0.95 12.82 33.28
CA GLN A 59 1.00 13.98 34.16
C GLN A 59 -0.41 14.49 34.50
N GLN A 60 -1.31 14.57 33.52
CA GLN A 60 -2.70 14.97 33.75
C GLN A 60 -3.42 14.02 34.71
N ILE A 61 -3.25 12.69 34.54
CA ILE A 61 -3.80 11.69 35.45
C ILE A 61 -3.28 11.90 36.88
N ARG A 62 -1.96 12.11 37.05
CA ARG A 62 -1.36 12.30 38.38
C ARG A 62 -1.81 13.61 39.04
N SER A 63 -1.90 14.69 38.28
CA SER A 63 -2.39 15.98 38.79
C SER A 63 -3.86 15.89 39.23
N GLN A 64 -4.73 15.25 38.43
CA GLN A 64 -6.11 15.04 38.82
C GLN A 64 -6.22 14.11 40.05
N GLN A 65 -5.41 13.05 40.10
CA GLN A 65 -5.34 12.15 41.25
C GLN A 65 -4.99 12.93 42.53
N GLU A 66 -3.94 13.75 42.50
CA GLU A 66 -3.48 14.52 43.65
C GLU A 66 -4.53 15.54 44.12
N THR A 67 -5.19 16.22 43.17
CA THR A 67 -6.27 17.17 43.46
C THR A 67 -7.45 16.50 44.15
N GLU A 68 -7.92 15.37 43.62
CA GLU A 68 -9.07 14.65 44.19
C GLU A 68 -8.74 14.00 45.53
N VAL A 69 -7.54 13.44 45.68
CA VAL A 69 -7.07 12.88 46.96
C VAL A 69 -6.98 13.97 48.03
N SER A 70 -6.46 15.15 47.70
CA SER A 70 -6.40 16.27 48.64
C SER A 70 -7.79 16.70 49.08
N ARG A 71 -8.72 16.84 48.13
CA ARG A 71 -10.12 17.18 48.41
C ARG A 71 -10.80 16.18 49.34
N VAL A 72 -10.55 14.88 49.16
CA VAL A 72 -11.09 13.83 50.05
C VAL A 72 -10.46 13.92 51.44
N LYS A 73 -9.14 14.12 51.53
CA LYS A 73 -8.44 14.28 52.82
C LYS A 73 -8.94 15.48 53.62
N ASP A 74 -9.19 16.61 52.97
CA ASP A 74 -9.72 17.81 53.65
C ASP A 74 -11.10 17.56 54.27
N VAL A 75 -11.95 16.79 53.59
CA VAL A 75 -13.27 16.39 54.12
C VAL A 75 -13.11 15.38 55.25
N GLN A 76 -12.20 14.41 55.10
CA GLN A 76 -11.89 13.43 56.14
C GLN A 76 -11.42 14.11 57.43
N GLU A 77 -10.47 15.05 57.34
CA GLU A 77 -9.93 15.75 58.51
C GLU A 77 -11.02 16.52 59.27
N LYS A 78 -11.91 17.21 58.54
CA LYS A 78 -13.05 17.92 59.15
C LYS A 78 -13.98 16.98 59.89
N LEU A 79 -14.25 15.81 59.34
CA LEU A 79 -15.10 14.79 59.99
C LEU A 79 -14.41 14.19 61.22
N GLU A 80 -13.11 13.94 61.17
CA GLU A 80 -12.35 13.45 62.31
C GLU A 80 -12.33 14.47 63.47
N GLN A 81 -12.21 15.77 63.16
CA GLN A 81 -12.35 16.85 64.13
C GLN A 81 -13.76 16.91 64.73
N GLU A 82 -14.81 16.80 63.90
CA GLU A 82 -16.21 16.79 64.36
C GLU A 82 -16.51 15.58 65.27
N ILE A 83 -16.03 14.38 64.90
CA ILE A 83 -16.15 13.17 65.73
C ILE A 83 -15.45 13.36 67.08
N THR A 84 -14.27 13.99 67.10
CA THR A 84 -13.52 14.23 68.32
C THR A 84 -14.28 15.18 69.26
N GLU A 85 -14.85 16.26 68.71
CA GLU A 85 -15.69 17.18 69.48
C GLU A 85 -16.98 16.54 69.98
N LEU A 86 -17.64 15.70 69.16
CA LEU A 86 -18.83 14.96 69.57
C LEU A 86 -18.52 13.98 70.70
N LYS A 87 -17.40 13.23 70.62
CA LYS A 87 -16.95 12.33 71.70
C LYS A 87 -16.66 13.08 72.99
N ARG A 88 -16.06 14.26 72.92
CA ARG A 88 -15.81 15.10 74.10
C ARG A 88 -17.12 15.52 74.76
N LYS A 89 -18.09 16.00 73.96
CA LYS A 89 -19.41 16.43 74.47
C LYS A 89 -20.22 15.28 75.04
N ASP A 90 -20.18 14.12 74.40
CA ASP A 90 -20.83 12.90 74.88
C ASP A 90 -20.31 12.50 76.28
N ALA A 91 -18.98 12.51 76.48
CA ALA A 91 -18.38 12.24 77.77
C ALA A 91 -18.76 13.28 78.85
N GLU A 92 -18.86 14.56 78.51
CA GLU A 92 -19.30 15.62 79.43
C GLU A 92 -20.78 15.45 79.83
N LEU A 93 -21.64 15.08 78.87
CA LEU A 93 -23.05 14.78 79.13
C LEU A 93 -23.21 13.52 80.00
N GLU A 94 -22.40 12.50 79.76
CA GLU A 94 -22.40 11.28 80.57
C GLU A 94 -21.97 11.57 82.01
N GLN A 95 -20.99 12.44 82.24
CA GLN A 95 -20.64 12.87 83.61
C GLN A 95 -21.79 13.62 84.30
N LEU A 96 -22.49 14.50 83.57
CA LEU A 96 -23.64 15.23 84.10
C LEU A 96 -24.83 14.32 84.41
N SER A 97 -25.07 13.27 83.63
CA SER A 97 -26.16 12.32 83.86
C SER A 97 -26.03 11.56 85.17
N HIS A 98 -24.80 11.40 85.68
CA HIS A 98 -24.48 10.77 86.96
C HIS A 98 -24.52 11.74 88.16
N THR A 99 -24.86 13.02 87.96
CA THR A 99 -24.95 13.99 89.06
C THR A 99 -26.28 13.84 89.82
N GLU A 100 -26.23 13.26 91.03
CA GLU A 100 -27.42 13.02 91.86
C GLU A 100 -28.04 14.30 92.46
N ASP A 101 -27.26 15.38 92.64
CA ASP A 101 -27.75 16.67 93.12
C ASP A 101 -28.30 17.52 91.97
N HIS A 102 -29.63 17.61 91.89
CA HIS A 102 -30.35 18.39 90.88
C HIS A 102 -29.98 19.89 90.87
N THR A 103 -29.51 20.44 91.98
CA THR A 103 -29.07 21.84 92.07
C THR A 103 -27.75 22.03 91.34
N GLN A 104 -26.80 21.10 91.50
CA GLN A 104 -25.53 21.11 90.78
C GLN A 104 -25.71 20.83 89.30
N PHE A 105 -26.65 19.94 88.94
CA PHE A 105 -27.02 19.73 87.54
C PHE A 105 -27.50 21.02 86.87
N LEU A 106 -28.43 21.75 87.52
CA LEU A 106 -28.98 23.01 86.98
C LEU A 106 -27.93 24.13 86.88
N LEU A 107 -26.92 24.14 87.76
CA LEU A 107 -25.83 25.11 87.71
C LEU A 107 -24.81 24.81 86.62
N ASN A 108 -24.53 23.52 86.36
CA ASN A 108 -23.51 23.10 85.39
C ASN A 108 -24.04 22.99 83.96
N TYR A 109 -25.33 22.68 83.77
CA TYR A 109 -25.95 22.52 82.45
C TYR A 109 -25.82 23.75 81.52
N PRO A 110 -26.00 25.01 81.96
CA PRO A 110 -25.83 26.19 81.10
C PRO A 110 -24.40 26.43 80.63
N SER A 111 -23.41 25.79 81.27
CA SER A 111 -21.99 25.89 80.91
C SER A 111 -21.62 24.95 79.76
N LEU A 112 -22.54 24.06 79.34
CA LEU A 112 -22.34 23.20 78.19
C LEU A 112 -22.38 24.02 76.88
N PRO A 113 -21.35 23.89 76.03
CA PRO A 113 -21.38 24.49 74.71
C PRO A 113 -22.55 23.93 73.89
N ALA A 114 -23.44 24.81 73.40
CA ALA A 114 -24.58 24.40 72.57
C ALA A 114 -24.16 23.46 71.44
N LEU A 115 -24.93 22.38 71.22
CA LEU A 115 -24.77 21.55 70.03
C LEU A 115 -25.11 22.45 68.83
N ARG A 116 -24.09 22.90 68.09
CA ARG A 116 -24.34 23.50 66.78
C ARG A 116 -24.88 22.38 65.90
N GLU A 117 -26.00 22.62 65.23
CA GLU A 117 -26.45 21.74 64.15
C GLU A 117 -25.30 21.60 63.16
N SER A 118 -24.91 20.35 62.88
CA SER A 118 -23.82 20.06 61.96
C SER A 118 -24.15 20.66 60.59
N THR A 119 -23.39 21.66 60.17
CA THR A 119 -23.51 22.24 58.82
C THR A 119 -23.14 21.24 57.73
N HIS A 120 -22.58 20.07 58.09
CA HIS A 120 -22.05 19.05 57.20
C HIS A 120 -22.88 17.77 57.14
N SER A 121 -24.07 17.75 57.76
CA SER A 121 -25.01 16.61 57.78
C SER A 121 -25.57 16.21 56.40
N SER A 122 -25.17 16.86 55.30
CA SER A 122 -25.48 16.37 53.97
C SER A 122 -24.66 15.11 53.70
N SER A 123 -25.34 13.96 53.62
CA SER A 123 -24.81 12.65 53.24
C SER A 123 -23.65 12.80 52.25
N ILE A 124 -22.43 12.45 52.67
CA ILE A 124 -21.24 12.53 51.83
C ILE A 124 -21.52 11.73 50.56
N ASN A 125 -21.76 12.43 49.46
CA ASN A 125 -22.01 11.79 48.17
C ASN A 125 -20.64 11.39 47.60
N ILE A 126 -20.19 10.19 47.97
CA ILE A 126 -19.01 9.58 47.36
C ILE A 126 -19.42 9.17 45.94
N ARG A 127 -19.07 10.00 44.96
CA ARG A 127 -19.23 9.62 43.56
C ARG A 127 -18.35 8.40 43.26
N PRO A 128 -18.89 7.35 42.62
CA PRO A 128 -18.09 6.19 42.22
C PRO A 128 -16.92 6.59 41.32
N LEU A 129 -15.80 5.86 41.44
CA LEU A 129 -14.49 6.13 40.88
C LEU A 129 -14.39 6.01 39.33
N ARG A 130 -15.37 6.48 38.57
CA ARG A 130 -15.41 6.31 37.10
C ARG A 130 -14.43 7.20 36.32
N HIS A 131 -13.57 7.96 36.98
CA HIS A 131 -12.84 9.08 36.38
C HIS A 131 -11.68 8.71 35.43
N PHE A 132 -11.09 7.52 35.55
CA PHE A 132 -9.92 7.13 34.75
C PHE A 132 -10.20 6.01 33.73
N GLU A 133 -11.35 5.34 33.82
CA GLU A 133 -11.77 4.36 32.81
C GLU A 133 -11.99 5.03 31.45
N ASP A 134 -12.61 6.21 31.45
CA ASP A 134 -12.83 7.04 30.25
C ASP A 134 -11.50 7.45 29.58
N VAL A 135 -10.45 7.70 30.38
CA VAL A 135 -9.11 8.01 29.84
C VAL A 135 -8.54 6.81 29.10
N THR A 136 -8.71 5.61 29.65
CA THR A 136 -8.25 4.37 29.02
C THR A 136 -9.03 4.07 27.75
N ALA A 137 -10.35 4.32 27.76
CA ALA A 137 -11.19 4.21 26.56
C ALA A 137 -10.75 5.19 25.46
N ALA A 138 -10.51 6.45 25.81
CA ALA A 138 -10.05 7.46 24.86
C ALA A 138 -8.66 7.15 24.27
N VAL A 139 -7.72 6.68 25.08
CA VAL A 139 -6.38 6.25 24.61
C VAL A 139 -6.48 4.99 23.73
N THR A 140 -7.42 4.10 24.02
CA THR A 140 -7.70 2.92 23.19
C THR A 140 -8.25 3.35 21.82
N GLU A 141 -9.20 4.27 21.78
CA GLU A 141 -9.75 4.81 20.53
C GLU A 141 -8.65 5.51 19.69
N LEU A 142 -7.77 6.26 20.34
CA LEU A 142 -6.61 6.88 19.69
C LEU A 142 -5.68 5.83 19.06
N ARG A 143 -5.39 4.73 19.77
CA ARG A 143 -4.58 3.62 19.25
C ARG A 143 -5.21 3.04 18.00
N ASP A 144 -6.50 2.76 18.01
CA ASP A 144 -7.19 2.12 16.89
C ASP A 144 -7.18 3.02 15.66
N LYS A 145 -7.45 4.32 15.84
CA LYS A 145 -7.33 5.32 14.77
C LYS A 145 -5.91 5.39 14.19
N LEU A 146 -4.88 5.36 15.03
CA LEU A 146 -3.49 5.38 14.58
C LEU A 146 -3.15 4.12 13.79
N GLN A 147 -3.62 2.95 14.23
CA GLN A 147 -3.41 1.69 13.52
C GLN A 147 -4.03 1.69 12.13
N ASP A 148 -5.22 2.27 11.97
CA ASP A 148 -5.89 2.35 10.67
C ASP A 148 -5.15 3.30 9.72
N VAL A 149 -4.73 4.48 10.19
CA VAL A 149 -3.90 5.39 9.40
C VAL A 149 -2.59 4.74 8.96
N LEU A 150 -1.94 3.99 9.86
CA LEU A 150 -0.70 3.28 9.55
C LEU A 150 -0.94 2.17 8.51
N ARG A 151 -2.03 1.43 8.63
CA ARG A 151 -2.41 0.37 7.67
C ARG A 151 -2.62 0.93 6.27
N ASP A 152 -3.35 2.04 6.16
CA ASP A 152 -3.63 2.69 4.89
C ASP A 152 -2.33 3.25 4.28
N ALA A 153 -1.54 3.97 5.07
CA ALA A 153 -0.26 4.53 4.62
C ALA A 153 0.74 3.44 4.20
N TRP A 154 0.74 2.28 4.87
CA TRP A 154 1.62 1.16 4.55
C TRP A 154 1.42 0.65 3.12
N THR A 155 0.19 0.64 2.62
CA THR A 155 -0.07 0.24 1.23
C THR A 155 0.65 1.15 0.23
N ASN A 156 0.64 2.46 0.47
CA ASN A 156 1.32 3.44 -0.37
C ASN A 156 2.85 3.33 -0.27
N ILE A 157 3.38 3.12 0.94
CA ILE A 157 4.82 2.91 1.16
C ILE A 157 5.27 1.64 0.43
N SER A 158 4.51 0.54 0.57
CA SER A 158 4.80 -0.72 -0.12
C SER A 158 4.82 -0.54 -1.64
N VAL A 159 3.86 0.20 -2.20
CA VAL A 159 3.83 0.52 -3.63
C VAL A 159 5.07 1.32 -4.03
N ALA A 160 5.41 2.37 -3.28
CA ALA A 160 6.57 3.21 -3.57
C ALA A 160 7.90 2.42 -3.55
N VAL A 161 8.08 1.51 -2.58
CA VAL A 161 9.25 0.63 -2.49
C VAL A 161 9.30 -0.35 -3.68
N THR A 162 8.16 -0.92 -4.07
CA THR A 162 8.11 -1.87 -5.21
C THR A 162 8.25 -1.20 -6.58
N LYS A 163 8.04 0.12 -6.67
CA LYS A 163 8.12 0.90 -7.91
C LYS A 163 9.50 1.52 -8.15
N VAL A 164 10.51 1.15 -7.36
CA VAL A 164 11.90 1.54 -7.62
C VAL A 164 12.33 0.87 -8.93
N ASP A 165 12.28 1.66 -9.99
CA ASP A 165 12.49 1.28 -11.38
C ASP A 165 13.99 1.04 -11.60
N VAL A 166 14.48 -0.12 -11.19
CA VAL A 166 15.79 -0.61 -11.59
C VAL A 166 15.71 -0.90 -13.09
N LEU A 167 16.70 -0.47 -13.87
CA LEU A 167 16.83 -0.57 -15.35
C LEU A 167 16.36 -1.89 -16.04
N LEU A 168 16.09 -2.95 -15.27
CA LEU A 168 15.56 -4.24 -15.72
C LEU A 168 14.01 -4.34 -15.67
N SER A 169 13.31 -3.31 -15.19
CA SER A 169 11.85 -3.27 -15.06
C SER A 169 11.18 -2.24 -15.97
N GLU A 170 11.69 -2.00 -17.19
CA GLU A 170 10.76 -1.48 -18.20
C GLU A 170 9.65 -2.52 -18.41
N PRO A 171 8.35 -2.17 -18.33
CA PRO A 171 7.39 -2.85 -19.18
C PRO A 171 7.84 -2.51 -20.60
N ALA A 172 8.63 -3.39 -21.20
CA ALA A 172 9.34 -3.22 -22.47
C ALA A 172 8.73 -2.11 -23.31
N SER A 173 9.35 -0.92 -23.27
CA SER A 173 8.91 0.13 -24.18
C SER A 173 9.06 -0.45 -25.59
N GLU A 174 7.97 -0.44 -26.36
CA GLU A 174 8.00 -0.94 -27.74
C GLU A 174 9.25 -0.40 -28.43
N PRO A 175 10.08 -1.24 -29.07
CA PRO A 175 11.38 -0.78 -29.55
C PRO A 175 11.20 0.35 -30.57
N LYS A 176 11.46 1.60 -30.14
CA LYS A 176 11.15 2.82 -30.91
C LYS A 176 12.05 3.05 -32.13
N THR A 177 13.04 2.18 -32.37
CA THR A 177 13.98 2.32 -33.47
C THR A 177 14.12 1.01 -34.25
N ARG A 178 14.17 1.10 -35.58
CA ARG A 178 14.35 -0.05 -36.48
C ARG A 178 15.55 -0.92 -36.10
N THR A 179 16.67 -0.30 -35.71
CA THR A 179 17.89 -1.01 -35.29
C THR A 179 17.67 -1.90 -34.06
N ARG A 180 16.80 -1.51 -33.13
CA ARG A 180 16.44 -2.33 -31.97
C ARG A 180 15.50 -3.47 -32.36
N LEU A 181 14.54 -3.22 -33.25
CA LEU A 181 13.63 -4.26 -33.79
C LEU A 181 14.39 -5.36 -34.55
N LEU A 182 15.43 -4.99 -35.30
CA LEU A 182 16.26 -5.94 -36.04
C LEU A 182 16.98 -6.97 -35.15
N LYS A 183 17.10 -6.74 -33.83
CA LYS A 183 17.61 -7.76 -32.89
C LYS A 183 16.69 -8.99 -32.79
N TYR A 184 15.42 -8.82 -33.14
CA TYR A 184 14.38 -9.87 -33.09
C TYR A 184 13.97 -10.32 -34.50
N LEU A 185 14.77 -10.02 -35.54
CA LEU A 185 14.43 -10.32 -36.92
C LEU A 185 14.30 -11.83 -37.13
N GLN A 186 13.13 -12.25 -37.61
CA GLN A 186 12.82 -13.61 -38.00
C GLN A 186 12.51 -13.65 -39.49
N GLU A 187 13.17 -14.56 -40.22
CA GLU A 187 12.79 -14.85 -41.60
C GLU A 187 11.52 -15.71 -41.62
N ILE A 188 10.53 -15.28 -42.40
CA ILE A 188 9.22 -15.93 -42.51
C ILE A 188 9.05 -16.48 -43.93
N THR A 189 8.62 -17.74 -44.02
CA THR A 189 8.24 -18.39 -45.27
C THR A 189 6.79 -18.83 -45.22
N LEU A 190 6.09 -18.73 -46.35
CA LEU A 190 4.67 -19.08 -46.44
C LEU A 190 4.52 -20.59 -46.63
N ASP A 191 3.53 -21.19 -45.95
CA ASP A 191 3.25 -22.62 -46.05
C ASP A 191 2.29 -22.93 -47.22
N PRO A 192 2.75 -23.62 -48.28
CA PRO A 192 1.91 -23.99 -49.42
C PRO A 192 0.74 -24.92 -49.05
N ASN A 193 0.81 -25.62 -47.92
CA ASN A 193 -0.27 -26.50 -47.46
C ASN A 193 -1.48 -25.73 -46.94
N THR A 194 -1.27 -24.50 -46.46
CA THR A 194 -2.34 -23.64 -45.94
C THR A 194 -2.91 -22.72 -47.01
N ALA A 195 -2.11 -22.37 -48.03
CA ALA A 195 -2.46 -21.35 -49.02
C ALA A 195 -3.80 -21.61 -49.74
N HIS A 196 -4.67 -20.61 -49.75
CA HIS A 196 -5.90 -20.66 -50.55
C HIS A 196 -5.59 -20.86 -52.05
N ARG A 197 -6.46 -21.58 -52.77
CA ARG A 197 -6.21 -21.93 -54.18
C ARG A 197 -6.07 -20.74 -55.11
N ASN A 198 -6.61 -19.57 -54.79
CA ASN A 198 -6.43 -18.36 -55.59
C ASN A 198 -5.15 -17.59 -55.27
N LEU A 199 -4.28 -18.09 -54.38
CA LEU A 199 -3.01 -17.47 -54.04
C LEU A 199 -1.85 -18.20 -54.72
N LEU A 200 -1.03 -17.48 -55.47
CA LEU A 200 0.21 -18.00 -56.03
C LEU A 200 1.38 -17.66 -55.11
N LEU A 201 2.09 -18.69 -54.64
CA LEU A 201 3.34 -18.54 -53.91
C LEU A 201 4.53 -18.53 -54.88
N SER A 202 5.44 -17.59 -54.71
CA SER A 202 6.65 -17.45 -55.53
C SER A 202 7.84 -17.00 -54.68
N GLU A 203 9.02 -16.85 -55.30
CA GLU A 203 10.26 -16.40 -54.63
C GLU A 203 10.60 -17.26 -53.39
N GLY A 204 10.60 -18.58 -53.55
CA GLY A 204 10.86 -19.50 -52.44
C GLY A 204 9.81 -19.44 -51.33
N ASN A 205 8.55 -19.19 -51.69
CA ASN A 205 7.42 -18.96 -50.78
C ASN A 205 7.57 -17.71 -49.89
N ARG A 206 8.36 -16.72 -50.30
CA ARG A 206 8.45 -15.41 -49.62
C ARG A 206 7.51 -14.36 -50.21
N LYS A 207 6.85 -14.68 -51.32
CA LYS A 207 5.92 -13.79 -52.01
C LYS A 207 4.61 -14.50 -52.28
N VAL A 208 3.51 -13.76 -52.12
CA VAL A 208 2.16 -14.20 -52.42
C VAL A 208 1.49 -13.22 -53.38
N THR A 209 0.75 -13.75 -54.35
CA THR A 209 0.00 -12.95 -55.33
C THR A 209 -1.40 -13.51 -55.49
N LEU A 210 -2.41 -12.63 -55.43
CA LEU A 210 -3.79 -13.02 -55.69
C LEU A 210 -3.99 -13.21 -57.20
N MET A 211 -4.50 -14.38 -57.57
CA MET A 211 -4.75 -14.78 -58.95
C MET A 211 -6.25 -14.95 -59.19
N GLY A 212 -6.73 -14.52 -60.36
CA GLY A 212 -8.11 -14.78 -60.79
C GLY A 212 -8.39 -16.27 -61.03
N GLN A 213 -7.35 -17.05 -61.34
CA GLN A 213 -7.44 -18.49 -61.59
C GLN A 213 -6.99 -19.30 -60.37
N LYS A 214 -7.61 -20.47 -60.17
CA LYS A 214 -7.21 -21.42 -59.12
C LYS A 214 -5.86 -22.06 -59.47
N GLN A 215 -4.93 -21.96 -58.54
CA GLN A 215 -3.62 -22.59 -58.53
C GLN A 215 -3.73 -24.07 -58.15
N PHE A 216 -2.83 -24.87 -58.71
CA PHE A 216 -2.76 -26.31 -58.48
C PHE A 216 -1.94 -26.61 -57.23
N TYR A 217 -2.63 -26.71 -56.09
CA TYR A 217 -2.06 -27.26 -54.86
C TYR A 217 -2.70 -28.61 -54.51
N PRO A 218 -1.93 -29.55 -53.93
CA PRO A 218 -2.48 -30.78 -53.37
C PRO A 218 -3.54 -30.52 -52.31
N ASP A 219 -4.51 -31.42 -52.19
CA ASP A 219 -5.52 -31.36 -51.14
C ASP A 219 -4.86 -31.52 -49.78
N HIS A 220 -5.20 -30.64 -48.83
CA HIS A 220 -4.64 -30.65 -47.48
C HIS A 220 -5.68 -30.15 -46.47
N PRO A 221 -5.82 -30.79 -45.29
CA PRO A 221 -6.81 -30.38 -44.28
C PRO A 221 -6.61 -28.95 -43.77
N ASP A 222 -5.37 -28.47 -43.71
CA ASP A 222 -5.06 -27.10 -43.28
C ASP A 222 -5.26 -26.02 -44.35
N ARG A 223 -5.71 -26.38 -45.56
CA ARG A 223 -5.87 -25.44 -46.66
C ARG A 223 -7.09 -24.56 -46.46
N PHE A 224 -6.90 -23.24 -46.55
CA PHE A 224 -8.03 -22.33 -46.56
C PHE A 224 -8.89 -22.52 -47.82
N SER A 225 -10.19 -22.63 -47.61
CA SER A 225 -11.20 -22.79 -48.68
C SER A 225 -12.23 -21.66 -48.71
N GLY A 226 -12.48 -21.00 -47.57
CA GLY A 226 -13.45 -19.90 -47.46
C GLY A 226 -12.87 -18.49 -47.64
N VAL A 227 -11.59 -18.30 -47.34
CA VAL A 227 -10.91 -16.99 -47.33
C VAL A 227 -9.55 -17.05 -48.04
N PHE A 228 -9.14 -15.93 -48.65
CA PHE A 228 -7.88 -15.81 -49.40
C PHE A 228 -6.68 -15.59 -48.45
N GLN A 229 -6.36 -16.62 -47.66
CA GLN A 229 -5.30 -16.57 -46.65
C GLN A 229 -4.21 -17.63 -46.88
N VAL A 230 -3.07 -17.40 -46.25
CA VAL A 230 -1.94 -18.32 -46.14
C VAL A 230 -1.24 -18.06 -44.80
N LEU A 231 -0.78 -19.11 -44.12
CA LEU A 231 0.00 -19.00 -42.89
C LEU A 231 1.51 -19.11 -43.16
N SER A 232 2.31 -18.64 -42.22
CA SER A 232 3.74 -18.95 -42.18
C SER A 232 3.96 -20.42 -41.82
N ARG A 233 5.11 -20.95 -42.22
CA ARG A 233 5.61 -22.25 -41.78
C ARG A 233 6.16 -22.18 -40.36
N GLU A 234 6.81 -21.07 -40.03
CA GLU A 234 7.41 -20.83 -38.72
C GLU A 234 6.35 -20.45 -37.70
N SER A 235 6.50 -20.95 -36.47
CA SER A 235 5.75 -20.50 -35.30
C SER A 235 6.50 -19.34 -34.63
N LEU A 236 5.76 -18.30 -34.25
CA LEU A 236 6.32 -17.13 -33.56
C LEU A 236 6.28 -17.37 -32.06
N ILE A 237 7.44 -17.46 -31.41
CA ILE A 237 7.58 -17.69 -29.97
C ILE A 237 8.46 -16.59 -29.38
N GLY A 238 7.96 -15.87 -28.37
CA GLY A 238 8.66 -14.74 -27.76
C GLY A 238 8.59 -13.46 -28.60
N HIS A 239 9.64 -12.65 -28.56
CA HIS A 239 9.74 -11.42 -29.37
C HIS A 239 10.20 -11.74 -30.79
N CYS A 240 9.36 -11.48 -31.78
CA CYS A 240 9.66 -11.68 -33.20
C CYS A 240 9.37 -10.40 -33.99
N TYR A 241 10.21 -10.12 -34.98
CA TYR A 241 10.06 -9.00 -35.90
C TYR A 241 10.23 -9.48 -37.34
N TRP A 242 9.37 -9.04 -38.24
CA TRP A 242 9.48 -9.29 -39.68
C TRP A 242 8.96 -8.08 -40.45
N GLU A 243 9.44 -7.89 -41.67
CA GLU A 243 9.03 -6.81 -42.56
C GLU A 243 8.37 -7.40 -43.80
N VAL A 244 7.30 -6.76 -44.27
CA VAL A 244 6.56 -7.18 -45.46
C VAL A 244 6.44 -6.01 -46.41
N GLU A 245 6.86 -6.21 -47.66
CA GLU A 245 6.59 -5.28 -48.75
C GLU A 245 5.20 -5.55 -49.34
N ARG A 246 4.41 -4.50 -49.53
CA ARG A 246 3.03 -4.58 -50.01
C ARG A 246 2.84 -3.74 -51.27
N THR A 247 2.14 -4.28 -52.24
CA THR A 247 1.68 -3.55 -53.43
C THR A 247 0.19 -3.83 -53.67
N GLY A 248 -0.60 -2.80 -53.93
CA GLY A 248 -2.06 -2.91 -54.14
C GLY A 248 -2.91 -2.72 -52.87
N SER A 249 -4.23 -2.76 -53.03
CA SER A 249 -5.21 -2.64 -51.93
C SER A 249 -5.75 -4.01 -51.50
N GLY A 250 -6.25 -4.11 -50.26
CA GLY A 250 -6.85 -5.34 -49.73
C GLY A 250 -5.87 -6.38 -49.19
N VAL A 251 -4.61 -6.01 -48.93
CA VAL A 251 -3.60 -6.87 -48.30
C VAL A 251 -3.54 -6.59 -46.80
N TYR A 252 -3.71 -7.65 -45.99
CA TYR A 252 -3.66 -7.61 -44.53
C TYR A 252 -2.55 -8.53 -44.02
N VAL A 253 -1.82 -8.09 -43.00
CA VAL A 253 -0.78 -8.86 -42.31
C VAL A 253 -1.17 -8.93 -40.84
N ALA A 254 -1.17 -10.15 -40.28
CA ALA A 254 -1.59 -10.40 -38.90
C ALA A 254 -0.90 -11.65 -38.34
N VAL A 255 -0.96 -11.80 -37.02
CA VAL A 255 -0.59 -13.03 -36.32
C VAL A 255 -1.86 -13.82 -36.03
N SER A 256 -1.79 -15.14 -36.14
CA SER A 256 -2.92 -16.02 -35.82
C SER A 256 -2.44 -17.29 -35.13
N TYR A 257 -3.34 -17.91 -34.37
CA TYR A 257 -3.09 -19.26 -33.87
C TYR A 257 -3.14 -20.27 -35.02
N GLN A 258 -2.30 -21.30 -34.94
CA GLN A 258 -2.22 -22.34 -35.96
C GLN A 258 -3.58 -23.02 -36.20
N ASN A 259 -4.44 -23.12 -35.21
CA ASN A 259 -5.75 -23.79 -35.27
C ASN A 259 -6.92 -22.90 -35.75
N ILE A 260 -6.64 -21.74 -36.36
CA ILE A 260 -7.69 -20.89 -36.96
C ILE A 260 -8.52 -21.65 -38.01
N ASN A 261 -9.83 -21.38 -38.03
CA ASN A 261 -10.79 -22.03 -38.93
C ASN A 261 -10.39 -21.82 -40.43
N ARG A 262 -10.48 -22.89 -41.23
CA ARG A 262 -10.08 -22.91 -42.65
C ARG A 262 -11.24 -22.67 -43.63
N THR A 263 -12.48 -22.79 -43.18
CA THR A 263 -13.66 -22.91 -44.05
C THR A 263 -14.63 -21.73 -43.94
N GLU A 264 -14.70 -21.03 -42.80
CA GLU A 264 -15.65 -19.93 -42.60
C GLU A 264 -14.99 -18.55 -42.76
N SER A 265 -15.77 -17.58 -43.27
CA SER A 265 -15.39 -16.17 -43.33
C SER A 265 -15.60 -15.51 -41.96
N GLN A 266 -14.76 -15.87 -40.99
CA GLN A 266 -14.69 -15.17 -39.73
C GLN A 266 -13.73 -13.98 -39.86
N PHE A 267 -14.25 -12.83 -40.28
CA PHE A 267 -13.67 -11.55 -39.89
C PHE A 267 -13.94 -11.35 -38.38
N LEU A 268 -13.16 -12.02 -37.52
CA LEU A 268 -13.16 -11.70 -36.10
C LEU A 268 -12.51 -10.32 -35.93
N LEU A 269 -13.37 -9.32 -35.75
CA LEU A 269 -13.00 -8.04 -35.20
C LEU A 269 -12.50 -8.22 -33.76
N SER A 270 -11.25 -7.79 -33.53
CA SER A 270 -10.60 -7.40 -32.25
C SER A 270 -9.99 -8.52 -31.35
N PRO A 271 -8.79 -8.30 -30.75
CA PRO A 271 -8.24 -7.02 -30.29
C PRO A 271 -7.10 -6.39 -31.12
N SER A 272 -7.24 -5.08 -31.35
CA SER A 272 -6.22 -4.01 -31.25
C SER A 272 -4.79 -4.19 -31.80
N LEU A 273 -4.48 -3.54 -32.93
CA LEU A 273 -3.55 -2.40 -33.01
C LEU A 273 -3.62 -1.78 -34.42
N LEU A 274 -4.35 -0.66 -34.51
CA LEU A 274 -4.26 0.27 -35.63
C LEU A 274 -2.94 1.04 -35.48
N LEU A 275 -1.89 0.64 -36.17
CA LEU A 275 -0.77 1.53 -36.44
C LEU A 275 -1.20 2.48 -37.57
N ARG A 276 -1.61 3.66 -37.14
CA ARG A 276 -1.79 4.86 -37.93
C ARG A 276 -0.39 5.33 -38.36
N ASP A 277 -0.08 5.23 -39.65
CA ASP A 277 1.04 5.98 -40.21
C ASP A 277 0.66 7.47 -40.26
N GLN A 278 1.41 8.27 -39.51
CA GLN A 278 1.58 9.71 -39.70
C GLN A 278 3.08 9.95 -39.53
N LEU A 279 3.84 9.89 -40.62
CA LEU A 279 5.09 10.64 -40.78
C LEU A 279 5.31 10.88 -42.28
N SER A 280 4.96 12.08 -42.71
CA SER A 280 5.70 12.86 -43.71
C SER A 280 6.59 13.83 -42.98
#